data_AF-A0A1Y0IHJ4-F1
#
_entry.id   AF-A0A1Y0IHJ4-F1
#
_cell.length_a   1.000
_cell.length_b   1.000
_cell.length_c   1.000
_cell.angle_alpha   90.00
_cell.angle_beta   90.00
_cell.angle_gamma   90.00
#
_symmetry.space_group_name_H-M   'P 1'
#
loop_
_entity.id
_entity.type
_entity.pdbx_description
1 polymer ?
#
loop_
_entity_poly.entity_id
_entity_poly.type
_entity_poly.pdbx_seq_one_letter_code
_entity_poly.pdbx_strand_id
1 'polypeptide(L)'
;MDRNTPIIQPAYILECLDVIEQLTEKLPKTRAGFDDFLVKYRSDPQWMSINETNYLIERVYREMGAHDFGLSVGMRWSLMCHGLASFAAMSQQTYKDCLVAATRLCEKLFPAYVMELVESDEAVLLRIIETTSLAPLGRFYAEAVLTNFYNILKFLLGQEVEPLYLGFGYPAPEYAARYRQFFQCPVRFDQPDTVFAVSIKTAARSLKLADVQSASLVEKTFAASRGPVQADTLINDLRKIFQQQRQLPDLSEAATLLSMSSRTLHRKLQMMGTNYLNEIELYRKDLACEMLRTSTRPITDIALRLGYYDSSAFSKAFKKWTGESPRTYKKRIESLA
;
A
#
# COMPACT_ATOMS: atom_id res chain seq x y z
N MET A 1 -5.12 19.44 -4.96
CA MET A 1 -4.44 18.45 -4.12
C MET A 1 -5.29 17.20 -4.20
N ASP A 2 -4.88 16.23 -5.00
CA ASP A 2 -5.41 14.87 -4.83
C ASP A 2 -4.33 14.11 -4.05
N ARG A 3 -4.66 13.85 -2.79
CA ARG A 3 -3.77 13.28 -1.77
C ARG A 3 -3.97 11.77 -1.63
N ASN A 4 -4.86 11.17 -2.42
CA ASN A 4 -5.43 9.87 -2.10
C ASN A 4 -4.94 8.71 -2.94
N THR A 5 -4.28 8.93 -4.09
CA THR A 5 -3.64 7.84 -4.83
C THR A 5 -2.23 7.62 -4.26
N PRO A 6 -1.94 6.50 -3.58
CA PRO A 6 -0.60 6.22 -3.08
C PRO A 6 0.41 6.26 -4.21
N ILE A 7 1.52 6.96 -3.99
CA ILE A 7 2.67 7.00 -4.89
C ILE A 7 3.80 6.19 -4.29
N ILE A 8 4.34 5.28 -5.09
CA ILE A 8 5.40 4.35 -4.74
C ILE A 8 6.74 4.94 -5.18
N GLN A 9 7.70 4.97 -4.25
CA GLN A 9 9.03 5.51 -4.52
C GLN A 9 9.78 4.63 -5.52
N PRO A 10 10.64 5.24 -6.38
CA PRO A 10 11.41 4.49 -7.36
C PRO A 10 12.25 3.37 -6.77
N ALA A 11 12.76 3.55 -5.54
CA ALA A 11 13.54 2.54 -4.86
C ALA A 11 12.79 1.21 -4.69
N TYR A 12 11.49 1.23 -4.37
CA TYR A 12 10.70 -0.01 -4.26
C TYR A 12 10.50 -0.68 -5.61
N ILE A 13 10.25 0.12 -6.65
CA ILE A 13 10.00 -0.38 -8.00
C ILE A 13 11.28 -0.98 -8.60
N LEU A 14 12.44 -0.36 -8.40
CA LEU A 14 13.71 -0.90 -8.86
C LEU A 14 13.97 -2.30 -8.28
N GLU A 15 13.66 -2.52 -7.00
CA GLU A 15 13.76 -3.86 -6.41
C GLU A 15 12.73 -4.85 -6.98
N CYS A 16 11.50 -4.39 -7.29
CA CYS A 16 10.55 -5.22 -8.03
C CYS A 16 11.11 -5.64 -9.39
N LEU A 17 11.74 -4.72 -10.12
CA LEU A 17 12.32 -4.99 -11.43
C LEU A 17 13.50 -5.94 -11.37
N ASP A 18 14.32 -5.86 -10.33
CA ASP A 18 15.40 -6.83 -10.09
C ASP A 18 14.86 -8.26 -9.90
N VAL A 19 13.76 -8.44 -9.15
CA VAL A 19 13.13 -9.77 -9.02
C VAL A 19 12.56 -10.23 -10.36
N ILE A 20 11.92 -9.34 -11.11
CA ILE A 20 11.38 -9.64 -12.46
C ILE A 20 12.50 -10.12 -13.38
N GLU A 21 13.64 -9.42 -13.39
CA GLU A 21 14.80 -9.79 -14.21
C GLU A 21 15.32 -11.19 -13.85
N GLN A 22 15.50 -11.48 -12.57
CA GLN A 22 15.90 -12.81 -12.07
C GLN A 22 14.90 -13.92 -12.43
N LEU A 23 13.60 -13.60 -12.47
CA LEU A 23 12.58 -14.53 -12.93
C LEU A 23 12.64 -14.74 -14.45
N THR A 24 12.86 -13.68 -15.24
CA THR A 24 12.96 -13.79 -16.70
C THR A 24 14.20 -14.53 -17.18
N GLU A 25 15.31 -14.48 -16.45
CA GLU A 25 16.49 -15.33 -16.73
C GLU A 25 16.12 -16.81 -16.68
N LYS A 26 15.20 -17.19 -15.78
CA LYS A 26 14.66 -18.56 -15.65
C LYS A 26 13.53 -18.86 -16.63
N LEU A 27 12.88 -17.84 -17.20
CA LEU A 27 11.73 -17.93 -18.09
C LEU A 27 11.93 -17.07 -19.36
N PRO A 28 12.88 -17.39 -20.25
CA PRO A 28 13.27 -16.49 -21.34
C PRO A 28 12.14 -16.17 -22.35
N LYS A 29 11.09 -17.02 -22.43
CA LYS A 29 9.92 -16.77 -23.30
C LYS A 29 9.01 -15.64 -22.82
N THR A 30 9.09 -15.22 -21.55
CA THR A 30 8.24 -14.17 -20.95
C THR A 30 8.93 -12.80 -20.90
N ARG A 31 10.24 -12.77 -21.23
CA ARG A 31 11.11 -11.58 -21.16
C ARG A 31 10.69 -10.43 -22.07
N ALA A 32 10.27 -10.74 -23.31
CA ALA A 32 9.91 -9.74 -24.32
C ALA A 32 8.77 -8.79 -23.89
N GLY A 33 7.92 -9.20 -22.94
CA GLY A 33 6.85 -8.36 -22.42
C GLY A 33 7.31 -7.25 -21.46
N PHE A 34 8.49 -7.38 -20.86
CA PHE A 34 8.99 -6.47 -19.83
C PHE A 34 10.20 -5.66 -20.27
N ASP A 35 10.95 -6.08 -21.30
CA ASP A 35 12.22 -5.45 -21.71
C ASP A 35 12.08 -3.93 -21.94
N ASP A 36 11.09 -3.48 -22.71
CA ASP A 36 10.87 -2.05 -22.97
C ASP A 36 10.59 -1.25 -21.70
N PHE A 37 9.84 -1.85 -20.75
CA PHE A 37 9.54 -1.23 -19.47
C PHE A 37 10.78 -1.21 -18.56
N LEU A 38 11.50 -2.32 -18.47
CA LEU A 38 12.72 -2.48 -17.66
C LEU A 38 13.80 -1.47 -18.10
N VAL A 39 14.10 -1.42 -19.40
CA VAL A 39 15.10 -0.51 -19.96
C VAL A 39 14.71 0.95 -19.71
N LYS A 40 13.46 1.32 -20.04
CA LYS A 40 12.98 2.68 -19.86
C LYS A 40 13.03 3.10 -18.39
N TYR A 41 12.48 2.30 -17.49
CA TYR A 41 12.38 2.68 -16.09
C TYR A 41 13.73 2.72 -15.38
N ARG A 42 14.67 1.81 -15.70
CA ARG A 42 16.03 1.87 -15.14
C ARG A 42 16.81 3.10 -15.61
N SER A 43 16.59 3.53 -16.86
CA SER A 43 17.27 4.73 -17.40
C SER A 43 16.79 6.03 -16.76
N ASP A 44 15.54 6.06 -16.32
CA ASP A 44 14.92 7.23 -15.68
C ASP A 44 13.89 6.76 -14.62
N PRO A 45 14.34 6.42 -13.39
CA PRO A 45 13.46 5.91 -12.35
C PRO A 45 12.50 6.99 -11.84
N GLN A 46 11.22 6.82 -12.14
CA GLN A 46 10.15 7.77 -11.80
C GLN A 46 9.19 7.19 -10.77
N TRP A 47 8.56 8.03 -9.95
CA TRP A 47 7.57 7.53 -9.00
C TRP A 47 6.39 6.90 -9.74
N MET A 48 5.84 5.81 -9.20
CA MET A 48 4.69 5.12 -9.79
C MET A 48 3.47 5.29 -8.90
N SER A 49 2.30 5.51 -9.49
CA SER A 49 1.04 5.34 -8.77
C SER A 49 0.85 3.88 -8.34
N ILE A 50 0.00 3.66 -7.34
CA ILE A 50 -0.39 2.31 -6.93
C ILE A 50 -1.02 1.53 -8.09
N ASN A 51 -1.74 2.19 -8.99
CA ASN A 51 -2.38 1.54 -10.15
C ASN A 51 -1.35 1.03 -11.16
N GLU A 52 -0.31 1.83 -11.46
CA GLU A 52 0.79 1.39 -12.31
C GLU A 52 1.56 0.22 -11.68
N THR A 53 1.73 0.27 -10.36
CA THR A 53 2.40 -0.80 -9.61
C THR A 53 1.54 -2.07 -9.59
N ASN A 54 0.22 -1.95 -9.38
CA ASN A 54 -0.73 -3.05 -9.46
C ASN A 54 -0.70 -3.71 -10.84
N TYR A 55 -0.73 -2.91 -11.90
CA TYR A 55 -0.63 -3.41 -13.26
C TYR A 55 0.66 -4.21 -13.48
N LEU A 56 1.81 -3.72 -13.00
CA LEU A 56 3.07 -4.44 -13.06
C LEU A 56 2.99 -5.80 -12.34
N ILE A 57 2.44 -5.83 -11.13
CA ILE A 57 2.29 -7.06 -10.33
C ILE A 57 1.35 -8.07 -11.01
N GLU A 58 0.20 -7.61 -11.53
CA GLU A 58 -0.75 -8.45 -12.25
C GLU A 58 -0.12 -9.06 -13.51
N ARG A 59 0.73 -8.30 -14.21
CA ARG A 59 1.50 -8.82 -15.33
C ARG A 59 2.46 -9.91 -14.89
N VAL A 60 3.18 -9.74 -13.79
CA VAL A 60 4.07 -10.78 -13.24
C VAL A 60 3.29 -12.05 -12.93
N TYR A 61 2.12 -11.94 -12.31
CA TYR A 61 1.24 -13.08 -12.04
C TYR A 61 0.78 -13.78 -13.32
N ARG A 62 0.28 -13.02 -14.31
CA ARG A 62 -0.27 -13.58 -15.54
C ARG A 62 0.79 -14.17 -16.46
N GLU A 63 1.92 -13.49 -16.60
CA GLU A 63 2.95 -13.83 -17.60
C GLU A 63 4.01 -14.76 -17.03
N MET A 64 4.26 -14.74 -15.70
CA MET A 64 5.31 -15.56 -15.07
C MET A 64 4.78 -16.60 -14.08
N GLY A 65 3.49 -16.54 -13.68
CA GLY A 65 2.93 -17.44 -12.67
C GLY A 65 3.57 -17.30 -11.27
N ALA A 66 4.34 -16.22 -11.04
CA ALA A 66 5.10 -16.01 -9.82
C ALA A 66 4.19 -15.43 -8.72
N HIS A 67 3.28 -16.24 -8.18
CA HIS A 67 2.31 -15.78 -7.18
C HIS A 67 2.96 -15.40 -5.83
N ASP A 68 4.14 -15.92 -5.54
CA ASP A 68 4.98 -15.60 -4.37
C ASP A 68 5.86 -14.33 -4.57
N PHE A 69 5.55 -13.52 -5.59
CA PHE A 69 6.30 -12.31 -5.90
C PHE A 69 6.39 -11.34 -4.72
N GLY A 70 5.35 -11.26 -3.88
CA GLY A 70 5.35 -10.41 -2.68
C GLY A 70 6.46 -10.80 -1.70
N LEU A 71 6.62 -12.10 -1.43
CA LEU A 71 7.71 -12.62 -0.60
C LEU A 71 9.09 -12.27 -1.19
N SER A 72 9.26 -12.48 -2.50
CA SER A 72 10.54 -12.25 -3.18
C SER A 72 10.94 -10.76 -3.17
N VAL A 73 9.99 -9.88 -3.46
CA VAL A 73 10.21 -8.43 -3.46
C VAL A 73 10.48 -7.90 -2.06
N GLY A 74 9.70 -8.32 -1.07
CA GLY A 74 9.88 -7.84 0.30
C GLY A 74 11.24 -8.23 0.91
N MET A 75 11.83 -9.34 0.47
CA MET A 75 13.19 -9.75 0.87
C MET A 75 14.27 -8.83 0.27
N ARG A 76 14.02 -8.28 -0.93
CA ARG A 76 14.93 -7.35 -1.59
C ARG A 76 14.81 -5.93 -1.09
N TRP A 77 13.63 -5.51 -0.65
CA TRP A 77 13.45 -4.21 -0.01
C TRP A 77 14.38 -4.11 1.19
N SER A 78 15.46 -3.35 1.01
CA SER A 78 16.39 -3.03 2.07
C SER A 78 15.78 -1.97 2.97
N LEU A 79 16.33 -1.82 4.17
CA LEU A 79 15.96 -0.71 5.04
C LEU A 79 16.14 0.66 4.34
N MET A 80 17.10 0.78 3.42
CA MET A 80 17.37 2.04 2.70
C MET A 80 16.30 2.41 1.66
N CYS A 81 15.47 1.46 1.21
CA CYS A 81 14.36 1.74 0.30
C CYS A 81 13.35 2.74 0.88
N HIS A 82 13.32 2.90 2.21
CA HIS A 82 12.43 3.81 2.93
C HIS A 82 12.96 5.26 3.00
N GLY A 83 14.15 5.56 2.46
CA GLY A 83 14.72 6.91 2.45
C GLY A 83 14.84 7.50 3.85
N LEU A 84 14.43 8.75 4.06
CA LEU A 84 14.49 9.41 5.38
C LEU A 84 13.69 8.69 6.47
N ALA A 85 12.63 7.97 6.12
CA ALA A 85 11.88 7.18 7.10
C ALA A 85 12.74 6.07 7.71
N SER A 86 13.66 5.49 6.92
CA SER A 86 14.61 4.49 7.43
C SER A 86 15.50 5.04 8.54
N PHE A 87 16.06 6.24 8.33
CA PHE A 87 16.92 6.93 9.28
C PHE A 87 16.16 7.28 10.56
N ALA A 88 14.94 7.82 10.43
CA ALA A 88 14.09 8.10 11.57
C ALA A 88 13.78 6.85 12.40
N ALA A 89 13.56 5.70 11.76
CA ALA A 89 13.22 4.45 12.44
C ALA A 89 14.45 3.75 13.06
N MET A 90 15.59 3.71 12.37
CA MET A 90 16.78 2.97 12.85
C MET A 90 17.59 3.71 13.90
N SER A 91 17.43 5.03 13.99
CA SER A 91 18.06 5.86 15.01
C SER A 91 17.26 5.95 16.32
N GLN A 92 16.17 5.17 16.45
CA GLN A 92 15.44 5.06 17.71
C GLN A 92 16.24 4.30 18.78
N GLN A 93 15.85 4.42 20.04
CA GLN A 93 16.60 3.84 21.16
C GLN A 93 16.51 2.30 21.17
N THR A 94 15.30 1.76 21.04
CA THR A 94 15.03 0.31 21.04
C THR A 94 14.32 -0.15 19.78
N TYR A 95 14.26 -1.46 19.55
CA TYR A 95 13.48 -2.01 18.45
C TYR A 95 11.97 -1.73 18.60
N LYS A 96 11.46 -1.69 19.84
CA LYS A 96 10.09 -1.24 20.13
C LYS A 96 9.87 0.19 19.63
N ASP A 97 10.80 1.10 19.94
CA ASP A 97 10.72 2.50 19.50
C ASP A 97 10.79 2.62 17.97
N CYS A 98 11.57 1.76 17.31
CA CYS A 98 11.61 1.63 15.86
C CYS A 98 10.26 1.20 15.27
N LEU A 99 9.59 0.19 15.85
CA LEU A 99 8.24 -0.22 15.44
C LEU A 99 7.21 0.89 15.69
N VAL A 100 7.34 1.63 16.80
CA VAL A 100 6.52 2.81 17.12
C VAL A 100 6.75 3.95 16.13
N ALA A 101 7.98 4.16 15.65
CA ALA A 101 8.24 5.11 14.57
C ALA A 101 7.62 4.63 13.25
N ALA A 102 7.71 3.34 12.95
CA ALA A 102 7.13 2.76 11.74
C ALA A 102 5.61 2.99 11.65
N THR A 103 4.87 2.97 12.77
CA THR A 103 3.42 3.24 12.75
C THR A 103 3.10 4.63 12.21
N ARG A 104 3.88 5.65 12.61
CA ARG A 104 3.70 7.03 12.16
C ARG A 104 4.20 7.27 10.73
N LEU A 105 5.31 6.63 10.37
CA LEU A 105 5.94 6.79 9.06
C LEU A 105 5.16 6.09 7.93
N CYS A 106 4.52 4.96 8.24
CA CYS A 106 3.77 4.15 7.27
C CYS A 106 2.63 4.93 6.61
N GLU A 107 1.85 5.70 7.37
CA GLU A 107 0.71 6.47 6.83
C GLU A 107 1.11 7.36 5.67
N LYS A 108 2.35 7.87 5.68
CA LYS A 108 2.89 8.70 4.61
C LYS A 108 3.56 7.89 3.49
N LEU A 109 4.29 6.84 3.83
CA LEU A 109 4.96 5.99 2.84
C LEU A 109 3.96 5.22 1.97
N PHE A 110 2.91 4.70 2.60
CA PHE A 110 1.92 3.88 1.93
C PHE A 110 0.53 4.05 2.59
N PRO A 111 -0.23 5.09 2.21
CA PRO A 111 -1.52 5.45 2.83
C PRO A 111 -2.60 4.35 2.81
N ALA A 112 -2.44 3.30 2.00
CA ALA A 112 -3.34 2.15 2.00
C ALA A 112 -3.18 1.25 3.24
N TYR A 113 -2.11 1.44 4.01
CA TYR A 113 -1.91 0.81 5.31
C TYR A 113 -1.83 1.81 6.45
N VAL A 114 -2.49 1.44 7.55
CA VAL A 114 -2.23 1.94 8.89
C VAL A 114 -1.59 0.81 9.69
N MET A 115 -0.68 1.17 10.59
CA MET A 115 -0.05 0.21 11.48
C MET A 115 -0.33 0.57 12.92
N GLU A 116 -0.66 -0.43 13.73
CA GLU A 116 -0.91 -0.28 15.16
C GLU A 116 0.05 -1.17 15.95
N LEU A 117 0.54 -0.67 17.08
CA LEU A 117 1.31 -1.48 18.01
C LEU A 117 0.38 -2.04 19.09
N VAL A 118 0.37 -3.35 19.25
CA VAL A 118 -0.35 -4.04 20.33
C VAL A 118 0.67 -4.70 21.23
N GLU A 119 0.61 -4.40 22.52
CA GLU A 119 1.53 -4.93 23.52
C GLU A 119 0.81 -5.85 24.50
N SER A 120 1.52 -6.91 24.89
CA SER A 120 1.15 -7.85 25.95
C SER A 120 2.39 -8.11 26.79
N ASP A 121 2.22 -8.86 27.89
CA ASP A 121 3.34 -9.20 28.78
C ASP A 121 4.45 -10.02 28.08
N GLU A 122 4.12 -10.75 27.01
CA GLU A 122 5.05 -11.65 26.33
C GLU A 122 5.57 -11.11 24.99
N ALA A 123 4.78 -10.27 24.31
CA ALA A 123 5.02 -9.90 22.93
C ALA A 123 4.60 -8.47 22.58
N VAL A 124 5.32 -7.90 21.60
CA VAL A 124 4.95 -6.68 20.89
C VAL A 124 4.55 -7.09 19.46
N LEU A 125 3.34 -6.72 19.06
CA LEU A 125 2.78 -7.00 17.74
C LEU A 125 2.66 -5.69 16.97
N LEU A 126 3.18 -5.67 15.75
CA LEU A 126 2.85 -4.65 14.77
C LEU A 126 1.74 -5.18 13.88
N ARG A 127 0.53 -4.64 14.06
CA ARG A 127 -0.67 -5.01 13.30
C ARG A 127 -0.80 -4.11 12.07
N ILE A 128 -1.03 -4.70 10.91
CA ILE A 128 -1.12 -4.01 9.63
C ILE A 128 -2.58 -4.03 9.17
N ILE A 129 -3.15 -2.84 9.02
CA ILE A 129 -4.56 -2.63 8.74
C ILE A 129 -4.69 -2.00 7.37
N GLU A 130 -5.41 -2.69 6.49
CA GLU A 130 -5.78 -2.18 5.17
C GLU A 130 -6.89 -1.14 5.31
N THR A 131 -6.56 0.13 5.04
CA THR A 131 -7.51 1.25 5.10
C THR A 131 -8.20 1.49 3.76
N THR A 132 -7.54 1.08 2.67
CA THR A 132 -8.05 1.13 1.31
C THR A 132 -7.88 -0.24 0.66
N SER A 133 -8.98 -0.82 0.18
CA SER A 133 -8.98 -2.07 -0.59
C SER A 133 -7.80 -2.17 -1.57
N LEU A 134 -6.90 -3.12 -1.31
CA LEU A 134 -5.79 -3.53 -2.15
C LEU A 134 -6.13 -4.76 -3.00
N ALA A 135 -7.36 -5.28 -2.90
CA ALA A 135 -7.84 -6.38 -3.71
C ALA A 135 -7.71 -6.07 -5.23
N PRO A 136 -7.33 -7.06 -6.06
CA PRO A 136 -7.06 -8.46 -5.70
C PRO A 136 -5.63 -8.72 -5.17
N LEU A 137 -4.80 -7.69 -5.04
CA LEU A 137 -3.37 -7.79 -4.71
C LEU A 137 -3.05 -7.66 -3.22
N GLY A 138 -4.04 -7.68 -2.33
CA GLY A 138 -3.82 -7.58 -0.88
C GLY A 138 -2.82 -8.61 -0.35
N ARG A 139 -2.79 -9.82 -0.91
CA ARG A 139 -1.79 -10.84 -0.57
C ARG A 139 -0.37 -10.41 -0.90
N PHE A 140 -0.13 -9.86 -2.11
CA PHE A 140 1.18 -9.35 -2.51
C PHE A 140 1.70 -8.32 -1.50
N TYR A 141 0.86 -7.33 -1.17
CA TYR A 141 1.26 -6.26 -0.27
C TYR A 141 1.50 -6.75 1.15
N ALA A 142 0.68 -7.67 1.66
CA ALA A 142 0.85 -8.28 2.97
C ALA A 142 2.13 -9.13 3.06
N GLU A 143 2.42 -9.94 2.04
CA GLU A 143 3.67 -10.70 1.93
C GLU A 143 4.88 -9.77 1.88
N ALA A 144 4.85 -8.75 1.02
CA ALA A 144 5.97 -7.83 0.83
C ALA A 144 6.29 -7.04 2.10
N VAL A 145 5.26 -6.52 2.79
CA VAL A 145 5.46 -5.74 4.01
C VAL A 145 5.98 -6.59 5.17
N LEU A 146 5.44 -7.79 5.40
CA LEU A 146 5.91 -8.65 6.49
C LEU A 146 7.30 -9.22 6.21
N THR A 147 7.62 -9.52 4.95
CA THR A 147 8.98 -9.93 4.57
C THR A 147 9.97 -8.78 4.77
N ASN A 148 9.57 -7.55 4.47
CA ASN A 148 10.42 -6.39 4.71
C ASN A 148 10.66 -6.14 6.21
N PHE A 149 9.65 -6.26 7.07
CA PHE A 149 9.86 -6.18 8.53
C PHE A 149 10.78 -7.29 9.05
N TYR A 150 10.67 -8.50 8.50
CA TYR A 150 11.61 -9.58 8.80
C TYR A 150 13.04 -9.19 8.41
N ASN A 151 13.26 -8.67 7.20
CA ASN A 151 14.59 -8.21 6.76
C ASN A 151 15.13 -7.06 7.64
N ILE A 152 14.27 -6.10 8.00
CA ILE A 152 14.64 -4.99 8.90
C ILE A 152 15.04 -5.49 10.28
N LEU A 153 14.31 -6.46 10.86
CA LEU A 153 14.68 -7.09 12.12
C LEU A 153 16.09 -7.70 12.05
N LYS A 154 16.34 -8.49 11.00
CA LYS A 154 17.63 -9.15 10.76
C LYS A 154 18.77 -8.15 10.58
N PHE A 155 18.52 -7.07 9.85
CA PHE A 155 19.49 -6.01 9.62
C PHE A 155 19.84 -5.27 10.92
N LEU A 156 18.83 -4.88 11.71
CA LEU A 156 19.03 -4.06 12.91
C LEU A 156 19.56 -4.84 14.11
N LEU A 157 19.09 -6.07 14.31
CA LEU A 157 19.38 -6.86 15.51
C LEU A 157 20.31 -8.07 15.27
N GLY A 158 20.56 -8.42 14.00
CA GLY A 158 21.45 -9.51 13.60
C GLY A 158 20.71 -10.73 13.05
N GLN A 159 21.43 -11.57 12.31
CA GLN A 159 20.87 -12.70 11.57
C GLN A 159 20.29 -13.82 12.46
N GLU A 160 20.80 -13.97 13.68
CA GLU A 160 20.34 -14.97 14.66
C GLU A 160 19.00 -14.61 15.32
N VAL A 161 18.46 -13.42 15.05
CA VAL A 161 17.27 -12.91 15.74
C VAL A 161 16.03 -13.24 14.92
N GLU A 162 15.13 -14.03 15.49
CA GLU A 162 13.85 -14.37 14.86
C GLU A 162 12.69 -13.56 15.47
N PRO A 163 11.66 -13.25 14.66
CA PRO A 163 10.38 -12.85 15.22
C PRO A 163 9.71 -14.04 15.92
N LEU A 164 8.75 -13.74 16.79
CA LEU A 164 7.98 -14.76 17.49
C LEU A 164 7.07 -15.53 16.52
N TYR A 165 6.43 -14.81 15.59
CA TYR A 165 5.71 -15.36 14.44
C TYR A 165 5.35 -14.25 13.44
N LEU A 166 4.97 -14.65 12.23
CA LEU A 166 4.26 -13.81 11.26
C LEU A 166 2.82 -14.33 11.12
N GLY A 167 1.84 -13.43 11.23
CA GLY A 167 0.43 -13.76 11.03
C GLY A 167 -0.10 -13.10 9.77
N PHE A 168 -0.82 -13.85 8.95
CA PHE A 168 -1.46 -13.36 7.73
C PHE A 168 -2.98 -13.49 7.83
N GLY A 169 -3.69 -12.42 7.47
CA GLY A 169 -5.16 -12.35 7.52
C GLY A 169 -5.89 -13.12 6.41
N TYR A 170 -5.18 -13.96 5.66
CA TYR A 170 -5.72 -14.71 4.52
C TYR A 170 -5.46 -16.22 4.70
N PRO A 171 -6.24 -17.08 4.03
CA PRO A 171 -6.02 -18.53 4.07
C PRO A 171 -4.71 -18.93 3.43
N ALA A 172 -4.11 -20.00 3.92
CA ALA A 172 -2.85 -20.52 3.38
C ALA A 172 -2.93 -20.70 1.84
N PRO A 173 -2.04 -20.05 1.06
CA PRO A 173 -2.06 -20.18 -0.39
C PRO A 173 -1.50 -21.53 -0.84
N GLU A 174 -1.73 -21.91 -2.10
CA GLU A 174 -1.20 -23.15 -2.69
C GLU A 174 0.33 -23.27 -2.55
N TYR A 175 1.03 -22.14 -2.54
CA TYR A 175 2.48 -22.05 -2.37
C TYR A 175 2.93 -21.81 -0.92
N ALA A 176 2.09 -22.06 0.09
CA ALA A 176 2.41 -21.83 1.51
C ALA A 176 3.73 -22.48 1.97
N ALA A 177 4.10 -23.62 1.38
CA ALA A 177 5.38 -24.28 1.67
C ALA A 177 6.60 -23.39 1.38
N ARG A 178 6.50 -22.46 0.42
CA ARG A 178 7.59 -21.54 0.05
C ARG A 178 7.91 -20.53 1.16
N TYR A 179 6.98 -20.22 2.05
CA TYR A 179 7.22 -19.26 3.14
C TYR A 179 8.37 -19.69 4.04
N ARG A 180 8.62 -21.00 4.18
CA ARG A 180 9.75 -21.56 4.95
C ARG A 180 11.12 -21.25 4.33
N GLN A 181 11.16 -20.86 3.06
CA GLN A 181 12.40 -20.43 2.40
C GLN A 181 12.76 -18.98 2.77
N PHE A 182 11.77 -18.19 3.19
CA PHE A 182 11.94 -16.78 3.56
C PHE A 182 12.07 -16.60 5.08
N PHE A 183 11.34 -17.41 5.86
CA PHE A 183 11.20 -17.22 7.30
C PHE A 183 11.69 -18.43 8.09
N GLN A 184 12.52 -18.16 9.11
CA GLN A 184 12.99 -19.15 10.08
C GLN A 184 12.18 -19.14 11.38
N CYS A 185 10.91 -18.73 11.28
CA CYS A 185 9.99 -18.58 12.41
C CYS A 185 8.59 -19.11 12.03
N PRO A 186 7.69 -19.28 13.01
CA PRO A 186 6.32 -19.71 12.73
C PRO A 186 5.57 -18.73 11.83
N VAL A 187 4.94 -19.26 10.78
CA VAL A 187 4.01 -18.52 9.91
C VAL A 187 2.61 -19.04 10.15
N ARG A 188 1.66 -18.14 10.44
CA ARG A 188 0.27 -18.44 10.75
C ARG A 188 -0.63 -17.81 9.71
N PHE A 189 -1.49 -18.62 9.11
CA PHE A 189 -2.54 -18.16 8.18
C PHE A 189 -3.89 -18.11 8.89
N ASP A 190 -4.92 -17.60 8.21
CA ASP A 190 -6.28 -17.49 8.75
C ASP A 190 -6.34 -16.73 10.09
N GLN A 191 -5.46 -15.74 10.26
CA GLN A 191 -5.45 -14.88 11.44
C GLN A 191 -6.50 -13.76 11.29
N PRO A 192 -7.02 -13.19 12.40
CA PRO A 192 -7.93 -12.04 12.32
C PRO A 192 -7.28 -10.82 11.68
N ASP A 193 -5.96 -10.66 11.84
CA ASP A 193 -5.19 -9.53 11.33
C ASP A 193 -3.84 -10.00 10.77
N THR A 194 -3.28 -9.21 9.84
CA THR A 194 -1.89 -9.36 9.41
C THR A 194 -0.97 -8.74 10.47
N VAL A 195 -0.02 -9.52 11.01
CA VAL A 195 0.80 -9.13 12.17
C VAL A 195 2.27 -9.55 12.03
N PHE A 196 3.16 -8.66 12.43
CA PHE A 196 4.56 -8.97 12.72
C PHE A 196 4.78 -9.02 14.24
N ALA A 197 5.11 -10.19 14.78
CA ALA A 197 5.20 -10.40 16.22
C ALA A 197 6.66 -10.58 16.67
N VAL A 198 7.08 -9.86 17.71
CA VAL A 198 8.38 -10.08 18.36
C VAL A 198 8.20 -10.28 19.86
N SER A 199 9.11 -11.02 20.50
CA SER A 199 9.10 -11.14 21.96
C SER A 199 9.36 -9.79 22.62
N ILE A 200 8.86 -9.59 23.85
CA ILE A 200 9.14 -8.37 24.63
C ILE A 200 10.65 -8.14 24.83
N LYS A 201 11.41 -9.23 24.98
CA LYS A 201 12.87 -9.20 25.09
C LYS A 201 13.52 -8.69 23.80
N THR A 202 13.05 -9.15 22.64
CA THR A 202 13.54 -8.69 21.33
C THR A 202 13.20 -7.23 21.12
N ALA A 203 11.97 -6.82 21.45
CA ALA A 203 11.51 -5.44 21.31
C ALA A 203 12.33 -4.46 22.18
N ALA A 204 12.73 -4.87 23.39
CA ALA A 204 13.52 -4.05 24.31
C ALA A 204 15.00 -3.91 23.93
N ARG A 205 15.49 -4.58 22.87
CA ARG A 205 16.90 -4.51 22.48
C ARG A 205 17.25 -3.12 21.94
N SER A 206 18.37 -2.58 22.42
CA SER A 206 18.91 -1.31 21.93
C SER A 206 19.40 -1.41 20.49
N LEU A 207 19.15 -0.37 19.70
CA LEU A 207 19.65 -0.25 18.34
C LEU A 207 21.07 0.32 18.32
N LYS A 208 21.90 -0.19 17.40
CA LYS A 208 23.32 0.23 17.30
C LYS A 208 23.50 1.68 16.86
N LEU A 209 22.56 2.19 16.06
CA LEU A 209 22.59 3.54 15.49
C LEU A 209 21.69 4.52 16.27
N ALA A 210 21.34 4.19 17.52
CA ALA A 210 20.48 5.00 18.36
C ALA A 210 21.03 6.43 18.50
N ASP A 211 20.24 7.39 18.04
CA ASP A 211 20.42 8.83 18.18
C ASP A 211 19.04 9.47 18.10
N VAL A 212 18.37 9.56 19.25
CA VAL A 212 16.97 10.00 19.35
C VAL A 212 16.81 11.47 18.91
N GLN A 213 17.85 12.29 19.07
CA GLN A 213 17.80 13.70 18.63
C GLN A 213 17.79 13.79 17.10
N SER A 214 18.71 13.08 16.44
CA SER A 214 18.73 12.98 14.99
C SER A 214 17.46 12.32 14.46
N ALA A 215 16.98 11.27 15.12
CA ALA A 215 15.74 10.58 14.74
C ALA A 215 14.55 11.55 14.69
N SER A 216 14.37 12.39 15.72
CA SER A 216 13.29 13.38 15.77
C SER A 216 13.41 14.45 14.67
N LEU A 217 14.62 14.93 14.39
CA LEU A 217 14.85 15.92 13.33
C LEU A 217 14.55 15.34 11.94
N VAL A 218 15.02 14.12 11.69
CA VAL A 218 14.78 13.41 10.43
C VAL A 218 13.30 13.08 10.27
N GLU A 219 12.62 12.64 11.33
CA GLU A 219 11.17 12.38 11.30
C GLU A 219 10.38 13.64 10.95
N LYS A 220 10.71 14.80 11.54
CA LYS A 220 10.11 16.09 11.17
C LYS A 220 10.38 16.47 9.72
N THR A 221 11.61 16.25 9.24
CA THR A 221 11.99 16.51 7.85
C THR A 221 11.22 15.59 6.91
N PHE A 222 11.10 14.31 7.25
CA PHE A 222 10.31 13.35 6.51
C PHE A 222 8.84 13.74 6.50
N ALA A 223 8.25 14.13 7.63
CA ALA A 223 6.87 14.59 7.74
C ALA A 223 6.61 15.86 6.91
N ALA A 224 7.58 16.77 6.83
CA ALA A 224 7.51 17.98 6.00
C ALA A 224 7.79 17.74 4.51
N SER A 225 8.51 16.67 4.17
CA SER A 225 8.84 16.33 2.77
C SER A 225 7.57 16.20 1.94
N ARG A 226 7.61 16.57 0.66
CA ARG A 226 6.52 16.26 -0.26
C ARG A 226 7.06 15.22 -1.22
N GLY A 227 6.29 14.17 -1.50
CA GLY A 227 6.55 13.35 -2.69
C GLY A 227 6.53 14.26 -3.93
N PRO A 228 7.05 13.81 -5.07
CA PRO A 228 7.05 14.61 -6.27
C PRO A 228 5.63 15.09 -6.55
N VAL A 229 5.51 16.37 -6.89
CA VAL A 229 4.28 16.99 -7.38
C VAL A 229 3.89 16.42 -8.77
N GLN A 230 4.68 15.48 -9.31
CA GLN A 230 4.73 15.03 -10.70
C GLN A 230 4.57 13.51 -10.88
N ALA A 231 3.80 12.82 -10.04
CA ALA A 231 3.11 11.64 -10.54
C ALA A 231 2.00 12.14 -11.48
N ASP A 232 2.02 11.69 -12.74
CA ASP A 232 1.16 12.11 -13.86
C ASP A 232 -0.09 12.87 -13.41
N THR A 233 -0.13 14.19 -13.68
CA THR A 233 -1.18 15.07 -13.13
C THR A 233 -2.58 14.69 -13.59
N LEU A 234 -2.70 13.77 -14.56
CA LEU A 234 -3.95 13.33 -15.14
C LEU A 234 -4.98 12.83 -14.12
N ILE A 235 -4.60 11.96 -13.17
CA ILE A 235 -5.54 11.49 -12.14
C ILE A 235 -5.93 12.65 -11.23
N ASN A 236 -4.96 13.47 -10.84
CA ASN A 236 -5.21 14.65 -10.00
C ASN A 236 -6.13 15.66 -10.69
N ASP A 237 -5.97 15.85 -12.00
CA ASP A 237 -6.76 16.76 -12.83
C ASP A 237 -8.17 16.18 -13.06
N LEU A 238 -8.29 14.86 -13.25
CA LEU A 238 -9.58 14.15 -13.21
C LEU A 238 -10.29 14.34 -11.87
N ARG A 239 -9.59 14.20 -10.74
CA ARG A 239 -10.20 14.43 -9.42
C ARG A 239 -10.63 15.87 -9.21
N LYS A 240 -9.84 16.86 -9.67
CA LYS A 240 -10.27 18.26 -9.65
C LYS A 240 -11.54 18.46 -10.47
N ILE A 241 -11.62 17.85 -11.65
CA ILE A 241 -12.83 17.86 -12.47
C ILE A 241 -14.00 17.27 -11.68
N PHE A 242 -13.84 16.07 -11.10
CA PHE A 242 -14.91 15.43 -10.32
C PHE A 242 -15.38 16.28 -9.13
N GLN A 243 -14.47 16.99 -8.46
CA GLN A 243 -14.78 17.89 -7.35
C GLN A 243 -15.52 19.17 -7.78
N GLN A 244 -15.26 19.66 -9.00
CA GLN A 244 -15.83 20.90 -9.51
C GLN A 244 -17.20 20.69 -10.16
N GLN A 245 -17.50 19.48 -10.64
CA GLN A 245 -18.76 19.17 -11.30
C GLN A 245 -19.86 18.79 -10.30
N ARG A 246 -21.10 19.24 -10.55
CA ARG A 246 -22.27 18.85 -9.76
C ARG A 246 -22.68 17.39 -9.96
N GLN A 247 -22.41 16.87 -11.16
CA GLN A 247 -22.59 15.48 -11.54
C GLN A 247 -21.27 14.99 -12.11
N LEU A 248 -20.94 13.72 -11.86
CA LEU A 248 -19.70 13.16 -12.38
C LEU A 248 -19.78 13.10 -13.91
N PRO A 249 -18.80 13.70 -14.62
CA PRO A 249 -18.84 13.72 -16.07
C PRO A 249 -18.70 12.31 -16.65
N ASP A 250 -19.13 12.11 -17.89
CA ASP A 250 -18.74 10.91 -18.62
C ASP A 250 -17.28 11.02 -19.15
N LEU A 251 -16.77 9.93 -19.76
CA LEU A 251 -15.40 9.89 -20.27
C LEU A 251 -15.14 10.98 -21.33
N SER A 252 -16.14 11.30 -22.16
CA SER A 252 -16.02 12.27 -23.24
C SER A 252 -15.97 13.69 -22.69
N GLU A 253 -16.82 13.99 -21.72
CA GLU A 253 -16.84 15.26 -21.01
C GLU A 253 -15.54 15.49 -20.24
N ALA A 254 -15.07 14.49 -19.50
CA ALA A 254 -13.79 14.57 -18.78
C ALA A 254 -12.60 14.75 -19.74
N ALA A 255 -12.57 14.04 -20.87
CA ALA A 255 -11.54 14.20 -21.88
C ALA A 255 -11.52 15.63 -22.47
N THR A 256 -12.71 16.18 -22.74
CA THR A 256 -12.88 17.55 -23.21
C THR A 256 -12.35 18.56 -22.20
N LEU A 257 -12.68 18.39 -20.91
CA LEU A 257 -12.19 19.25 -19.83
C LEU A 257 -10.66 19.17 -19.64
N LEU A 258 -10.04 18.06 -20.06
CA LEU A 258 -8.59 17.85 -20.05
C LEU A 258 -7.92 18.22 -21.38
N SER A 259 -8.65 18.84 -22.32
CA SER A 259 -8.15 19.22 -23.64
C SER A 259 -7.53 18.06 -24.42
N MET A 260 -8.14 16.87 -24.36
CA MET A 260 -7.69 15.68 -25.10
C MET A 260 -8.85 14.83 -25.64
N SER A 261 -8.56 13.92 -26.56
CA SER A 261 -9.57 12.96 -27.04
C SER A 261 -9.86 11.88 -25.99
N SER A 262 -11.07 11.33 -25.99
CA SER A 262 -11.44 10.17 -25.15
C SER A 262 -10.51 8.97 -25.36
N ARG A 263 -10.04 8.76 -26.59
CA ARG A 263 -9.06 7.72 -26.92
C ARG A 263 -7.72 7.97 -26.23
N THR A 264 -7.26 9.23 -26.21
CA THR A 264 -6.02 9.62 -25.52
C THR A 264 -6.17 9.45 -24.02
N LEU A 265 -7.27 9.93 -23.43
CA LEU A 265 -7.54 9.78 -22.00
C LEU A 265 -7.61 8.31 -21.61
N HIS A 266 -8.38 7.51 -22.34
CA HIS A 266 -8.49 6.07 -22.12
C HIS A 266 -7.14 5.37 -22.20
N ARG A 267 -6.34 5.64 -23.25
CA ARG A 267 -4.99 5.07 -23.39
C ARG A 267 -4.08 5.48 -22.24
N LYS A 268 -4.08 6.75 -21.83
CA LYS A 268 -3.27 7.22 -20.70
C LYS A 268 -3.66 6.53 -19.40
N LEU A 269 -4.96 6.43 -19.10
CA LEU A 269 -5.44 5.71 -17.93
C LEU A 269 -5.04 4.23 -17.96
N GLN A 270 -5.13 3.58 -19.13
CA GLN A 270 -4.68 2.18 -19.29
C GLN A 270 -3.18 2.02 -19.07
N MET A 271 -2.35 2.94 -19.58
CA MET A 271 -0.91 2.93 -19.28
C MET A 271 -0.65 3.13 -17.79
N MET A 272 -1.51 3.89 -17.11
CA MET A 272 -1.50 4.08 -15.66
C MET A 272 -2.13 2.93 -14.87
N GLY A 273 -2.47 1.80 -15.52
CA GLY A 273 -3.06 0.63 -14.87
C GLY A 273 -4.50 0.83 -14.37
N THR A 274 -5.19 1.87 -14.82
CA THR A 274 -6.57 2.18 -14.42
C THR A 274 -7.48 2.40 -15.63
N ASN A 275 -8.75 2.67 -15.36
CA ASN A 275 -9.71 3.10 -16.35
C ASN A 275 -10.64 4.17 -15.75
N TYR A 276 -11.40 4.84 -16.60
CA TYR A 276 -12.24 5.95 -16.17
C TYR A 276 -13.32 5.54 -15.14
N LEU A 277 -13.91 4.35 -15.30
CA LEU A 277 -14.92 3.86 -14.36
C LEU A 277 -14.30 3.55 -12.99
N ASN A 278 -13.10 2.97 -12.97
CA ASN A 278 -12.36 2.72 -11.73
C ASN A 278 -12.05 4.04 -11.01
N GLU A 279 -11.63 5.09 -11.72
CA GLU A 279 -11.37 6.39 -11.11
C GLU A 279 -12.64 7.05 -10.53
N ILE A 280 -13.78 6.85 -11.19
CA ILE A 280 -15.09 7.28 -10.68
C ILE A 280 -15.47 6.50 -9.42
N GLU A 281 -15.27 5.18 -9.39
CA GLU A 281 -15.57 4.36 -8.21
C GLU A 281 -14.67 4.73 -7.02
N LEU A 282 -13.37 4.92 -7.25
CA LEU A 282 -12.42 5.36 -6.23
C LEU A 282 -12.79 6.74 -5.68
N TYR A 283 -13.17 7.69 -6.55
CA TYR A 283 -13.64 9.00 -6.11
C TYR A 283 -14.91 8.93 -5.27
N ARG A 284 -15.88 8.12 -5.69
CA ARG A 284 -17.11 7.88 -4.92
C ARG A 284 -16.81 7.25 -3.56
N LYS A 285 -15.89 6.29 -3.50
CA LYS A 285 -15.45 5.65 -2.26
C LYS A 285 -14.84 6.69 -1.30
N ASP A 286 -13.89 7.48 -1.77
CA ASP A 286 -13.22 8.49 -0.95
C ASP A 286 -14.22 9.51 -0.38
N LEU A 287 -15.11 10.01 -1.24
CA LEU A 287 -16.15 10.96 -0.85
C LEU A 287 -17.16 10.31 0.12
N ALA A 288 -17.49 9.04 -0.06
CA ALA A 288 -18.36 8.30 0.84
C ALA A 288 -17.76 8.14 2.24
N CYS A 289 -16.49 7.70 2.32
CA CYS A 289 -15.77 7.56 3.59
C CYS A 289 -15.70 8.90 4.32
N GLU A 290 -15.35 9.98 3.60
CA GLU A 290 -15.27 11.32 4.19
C GLU A 290 -16.62 11.82 4.68
N MET A 291 -17.69 11.62 3.91
CA MET A 291 -19.04 12.01 4.31
C MET A 291 -19.55 11.19 5.50
N LEU A 292 -19.23 9.90 5.58
CA LEU A 292 -19.60 9.06 6.73
C LEU A 292 -18.85 9.46 8.00
N ARG A 293 -17.60 9.93 7.86
CA ARG A 293 -16.76 10.40 8.96
C ARG A 293 -17.15 11.78 9.48
N THR A 294 -17.48 12.71 8.58
CA THR A 294 -17.66 14.14 8.92
C THR A 294 -19.12 14.59 8.99
N SER A 295 -20.06 13.77 8.54
CA SER A 295 -21.46 14.16 8.42
C SER A 295 -22.41 13.39 9.34
N THR A 296 -23.34 14.12 9.94
CA THR A 296 -24.51 13.55 10.64
C THR A 296 -25.63 13.14 9.68
N ARG A 297 -25.46 13.31 8.36
CA ARG A 297 -26.49 13.01 7.36
C ARG A 297 -26.92 11.54 7.37
N PRO A 298 -28.20 11.26 7.07
CA PRO A 298 -28.69 9.91 6.79
C PRO A 298 -27.92 9.24 5.64
N ILE A 299 -27.73 7.92 5.73
CA ILE A 299 -27.06 7.11 4.70
C ILE A 299 -27.75 7.24 3.33
N THR A 300 -29.08 7.41 3.33
CA THR A 300 -29.87 7.68 2.11
C THR A 300 -29.44 8.94 1.39
N ASP A 301 -29.19 10.03 2.14
CA ASP A 301 -28.81 11.32 1.57
C ASP A 301 -27.37 11.28 1.05
N ILE A 302 -26.51 10.55 1.75
CA ILE A 302 -25.14 10.27 1.29
C ILE A 302 -25.17 9.50 -0.04
N ALA A 303 -26.00 8.46 -0.14
CA ALA A 303 -26.15 7.67 -1.36
C ALA A 303 -26.60 8.52 -2.56
N LEU A 304 -27.65 9.33 -2.39
CA LEU A 304 -28.16 10.21 -3.45
C LEU A 304 -27.11 11.21 -3.91
N ARG A 305 -26.35 11.79 -2.98
CA ARG A 305 -25.30 12.78 -3.28
C ARG A 305 -24.09 12.17 -4.00
N LEU A 306 -23.86 10.86 -3.84
CA LEU A 306 -22.86 10.10 -4.58
C LEU A 306 -23.35 9.65 -5.96
N GLY A 307 -24.60 9.95 -6.31
CA GLY A 307 -25.22 9.60 -7.58
C GLY A 307 -25.76 8.17 -7.64
N TYR A 308 -26.05 7.54 -6.49
CA TYR A 308 -26.79 6.28 -6.44
C TYR A 308 -28.30 6.53 -6.46
N TYR A 309 -29.04 5.63 -7.09
CA TYR A 309 -30.50 5.69 -7.13
C TYR A 309 -31.14 5.51 -5.75
N ASP A 310 -30.55 4.63 -4.93
CA ASP A 310 -31.02 4.36 -3.57
C ASP A 310 -29.88 3.95 -2.63
N SER A 311 -30.21 3.83 -1.34
CA SER A 311 -29.28 3.42 -0.29
C SER A 311 -28.84 1.95 -0.39
N SER A 312 -29.60 1.10 -1.08
CA SER A 312 -29.28 -0.33 -1.27
C SER A 312 -28.15 -0.50 -2.28
N ALA A 313 -28.24 0.19 -3.42
CA ALA A 313 -27.20 0.23 -4.44
C ALA A 313 -25.89 0.81 -3.87
N PHE A 314 -25.97 1.90 -3.11
CA PHE A 314 -24.82 2.45 -2.39
C PHE A 314 -24.25 1.45 -1.38
N SER A 315 -25.08 0.82 -0.56
CA SER A 315 -24.59 -0.11 0.48
C SER A 315 -23.87 -1.32 -0.11
N LYS A 316 -24.34 -1.83 -1.26
CA LYS A 316 -23.65 -2.92 -1.99
C LYS A 316 -22.30 -2.46 -2.52
N ALA A 317 -22.25 -1.28 -3.16
CA ALA A 317 -21.00 -0.72 -3.68
C ALA A 317 -20.00 -0.43 -2.55
N PHE A 318 -20.46 0.22 -1.48
CA PHE A 318 -19.63 0.53 -0.32
C PHE A 318 -19.07 -0.74 0.32
N LYS A 319 -19.90 -1.76 0.55
CA LYS A 319 -19.44 -3.05 1.07
C LYS A 319 -18.44 -3.74 0.15
N LYS A 320 -18.62 -3.66 -1.18
CA LYS A 320 -17.64 -4.15 -2.15
C LYS A 320 -16.30 -3.42 -2.01
N TRP A 321 -16.31 -2.11 -1.75
CA TRP A 321 -15.10 -1.29 -1.64
C TRP A 321 -14.36 -1.36 -0.30
N THR A 322 -15.09 -1.61 0.79
CA THR A 322 -14.56 -1.47 2.18
C THR A 322 -14.68 -2.74 3.01
N GLY A 323 -15.34 -3.78 2.51
CA GLY A 323 -15.60 -5.03 3.23
C GLY A 323 -16.77 -4.96 4.21
N GLU A 324 -17.27 -3.77 4.55
CA GLU A 324 -18.32 -3.58 5.56
C GLU A 324 -19.45 -2.65 5.09
N SER A 325 -20.59 -2.66 5.80
CA SER A 325 -21.71 -1.78 5.44
C SER A 325 -21.41 -0.31 5.84
N PRO A 326 -21.99 0.69 5.16
CA PRO A 326 -21.83 2.10 5.54
C PRO A 326 -22.19 2.38 7.01
N ARG A 327 -23.21 1.67 7.52
CA ARG A 327 -23.67 1.81 8.92
C ARG A 327 -22.66 1.24 9.91
N THR A 328 -22.05 0.10 9.57
CA THR A 328 -21.00 -0.53 10.38
C THR A 328 -19.77 0.37 10.42
N TYR A 329 -19.33 0.85 9.25
CA TYR A 329 -18.21 1.77 9.11
C TYR A 329 -18.42 3.02 9.97
N LYS A 330 -19.59 3.67 9.84
CA LYS A 330 -19.90 4.88 10.61
C LYS A 330 -19.83 4.66 12.12
N LYS A 331 -20.44 3.60 12.63
CA LYS A 331 -20.38 3.25 14.06
C LYS A 331 -18.95 2.99 14.54
N ARG A 332 -18.13 2.30 13.73
CA ARG A 332 -16.74 2.03 14.07
C ARG A 332 -15.95 3.33 14.22
N ILE A 333 -16.11 4.27 13.29
CA ILE A 333 -15.45 5.57 13.36
C ILE A 333 -15.95 6.40 14.55
N GLU A 334 -17.26 6.37 14.85
CA GLU A 334 -17.83 7.03 16.04
C GLU A 334 -17.33 6.43 17.36
N SER A 335 -17.00 5.14 17.41
CA SER A 335 -16.44 4.50 18.60
C SER A 335 -14.94 4.76 18.80
N LEU A 336 -14.27 5.33 17.80
CA LEU A 336 -12.84 5.66 17.82
C LEU A 336 -12.57 7.16 18.08
N ALA A 337 -13.61 7.98 18.12
CA ALA A 337 -13.58 9.42 18.43
C ALA A 337 -14.07 9.65 19.86
#